data_AF-A0A364LRI2-F1
#
_entry.id   AF-A0A364LRI2-F1
#
_cell.length_a   1.000
_cell.length_b   1.000
_cell.length_c   1.000
_cell.angle_alpha   90.00
_cell.angle_beta   90.00
_cell.angle_gamma   90.00
#
_symmetry.space_group_name_H-M   'P 1'
#
loop_
_entity.id
_entity.type
_entity.pdbx_description
1 polymer ?
#
loop_
_entity_poly.entity_id
_entity_poly.type
_entity_poly.pdbx_seq_one_letter_code
_entity_poly.pdbx_strand_id
1 'polypeptide(L)'
;MKFFSSLALLVSAVAANPILRTRDTPKNFHLKTTGADNSAHNDLYVYGYHTGAGFNDAVLTSDVGTASPAFLNGTNVQFSLDTPFPWGLVMRPQNNYGAWEPVEINTGYGSGSFSINDDSLEWSEQQGFGGWLVCDWYHNAPQLFYLYKYREPTIPSSCSKVQLAVEPVS
;
A
#
# COMPACT_ATOMS: atom_id res chain seq x y z
N MET A 1 -59.64 -41.44 8.92
CA MET A 1 -59.34 -40.01 9.10
C MET A 1 -57.84 -39.82 8.92
N LYS A 2 -57.47 -38.97 7.94
CA LYS A 2 -56.20 -38.25 7.69
C LYS A 2 -54.86 -38.92 8.08
N PHE A 3 -54.15 -39.42 7.07
CA PHE A 3 -52.70 -39.64 7.11
C PHE A 3 -51.97 -38.29 6.96
N PHE A 4 -51.06 -37.96 7.86
CA PHE A 4 -50.11 -36.86 7.69
C PHE A 4 -48.90 -37.37 6.93
N SER A 5 -48.64 -36.81 5.74
CA SER A 5 -47.42 -37.07 4.97
C SER A 5 -46.45 -35.92 5.22
N SER A 6 -45.32 -36.20 5.86
CA SER A 6 -44.24 -35.24 6.08
C SER A 6 -43.39 -35.12 4.81
N LEU A 7 -43.29 -33.92 4.26
CA LEU A 7 -42.45 -33.60 3.11
C LEU A 7 -41.07 -33.13 3.62
N ALA A 8 -40.02 -33.93 3.40
CA ALA A 8 -38.65 -33.54 3.72
C ALA A 8 -38.05 -32.72 2.56
N LEU A 9 -37.68 -31.47 2.82
CA LEU A 9 -36.95 -30.61 1.89
C LEU A 9 -35.44 -30.86 2.05
N LEU A 10 -34.81 -31.39 1.00
CA LEU A 10 -33.36 -31.47 0.88
C LEU A 10 -32.82 -30.13 0.36
N VAL A 11 -32.19 -29.36 1.24
CA VAL A 11 -31.46 -28.14 0.85
C VAL A 11 -30.04 -28.55 0.47
N SER A 12 -29.74 -28.58 -0.83
CA SER A 12 -28.36 -28.73 -1.31
C SER A 12 -27.61 -27.43 -1.08
N ALA A 13 -26.78 -27.38 -0.03
CA ALA A 13 -25.82 -26.29 0.14
C ALA A 13 -24.73 -26.41 -0.93
N VAL A 14 -24.76 -25.53 -1.92
CA VAL A 14 -23.66 -25.38 -2.88
C VAL A 14 -22.52 -24.69 -2.13
N ALA A 15 -21.48 -25.44 -1.78
CA ALA A 15 -20.24 -24.86 -1.29
C ALA A 15 -19.57 -24.12 -2.45
N ALA A 16 -19.75 -22.79 -2.50
CA ALA A 16 -18.92 -21.94 -3.33
C ALA A 16 -17.52 -21.91 -2.72
N ASN A 17 -16.60 -22.71 -3.25
CA ASN A 17 -15.18 -22.55 -2.94
C ASN A 17 -14.71 -21.27 -3.64
N PRO A 18 -14.29 -20.23 -2.92
CA PRO A 18 -13.59 -19.13 -3.56
C PRO A 18 -12.32 -19.72 -4.17
N ILE A 19 -12.21 -19.64 -5.50
CA ILE A 19 -10.94 -19.86 -6.19
C ILE A 19 -10.06 -18.70 -5.75
N LEU A 20 -9.31 -18.90 -4.67
CA LEU A 20 -8.14 -18.10 -4.33
C LEU A 20 -7.20 -18.24 -5.53
N ARG A 21 -7.28 -17.30 -6.47
CA ARG A 21 -6.16 -17.04 -7.37
C ARG A 21 -5.06 -16.52 -6.47
N THR A 22 -4.21 -17.41 -5.97
CA THR A 22 -2.88 -17.04 -5.53
C THR A 22 -2.15 -16.56 -6.79
N ARG A 23 -2.32 -15.30 -7.15
CA ARG A 23 -1.29 -14.62 -7.93
C ARG A 23 -0.04 -14.72 -7.07
N ASP A 24 0.98 -15.41 -7.56
CA ASP A 24 2.29 -15.42 -6.90
C ASP A 24 2.73 -13.97 -6.80
N THR A 25 2.73 -13.42 -5.58
CA THR A 25 3.31 -12.12 -5.32
C THR A 25 4.77 -12.16 -5.79
N PRO A 26 5.25 -11.18 -6.58
CA PRO A 26 6.64 -11.13 -6.98
C PRO A 26 7.55 -11.21 -5.76
N LYS A 27 8.63 -11.98 -5.86
CA LYS A 27 9.59 -12.13 -4.75
C LYS A 27 10.13 -10.77 -4.31
N ASN A 28 10.47 -9.92 -5.28
CA ASN A 28 10.81 -8.51 -5.11
C ASN A 28 10.06 -7.70 -6.18
N PHE A 29 9.71 -6.47 -5.85
CA PHE A 29 9.03 -5.53 -6.73
C PHE A 29 9.43 -4.09 -6.41
N HIS A 30 9.25 -3.18 -7.36
CA HIS A 30 9.20 -1.75 -7.10
C HIS A 30 7.75 -1.31 -6.84
N LEU A 31 7.60 -0.28 -6.02
CA LEU A 31 6.33 0.40 -5.82
C LEU A 31 6.30 1.61 -6.74
N LYS A 32 5.35 1.62 -7.67
CA LYS A 32 5.26 2.59 -8.77
C LYS A 32 3.93 3.32 -8.73
N THR A 33 3.95 4.64 -8.88
CA THR A 33 2.72 5.43 -8.91
C THR A 33 2.05 5.39 -10.27
N THR A 34 0.72 5.28 -10.25
CA THR A 34 -0.13 5.25 -11.44
C THR A 34 -1.46 5.96 -11.18
N GLY A 35 -2.18 6.31 -12.25
CA GLY A 35 -3.53 6.86 -12.21
C GLY A 35 -3.68 8.23 -11.53
N ALA A 36 -2.61 9.01 -11.39
CA ALA A 36 -2.72 10.42 -11.01
C ALA A 36 -3.28 11.28 -12.15
N ASP A 37 -4.13 12.24 -11.79
CA ASP A 37 -4.60 13.31 -12.69
C ASP A 37 -3.44 14.19 -13.18
N ASN A 38 -2.46 14.47 -12.31
CA ASN A 38 -1.19 15.08 -12.71
C ASN A 38 -0.25 14.01 -13.25
N SER A 39 0.02 14.04 -14.56
CA SER A 39 0.90 13.08 -15.20
C SER A 39 2.33 13.06 -14.64
N ALA A 40 2.80 14.15 -14.04
CA ALA A 40 4.11 14.20 -13.39
C ALA A 40 4.22 13.33 -12.13
N HIS A 41 3.09 12.90 -11.56
CA HIS A 41 3.05 11.98 -10.42
C HIS A 41 2.83 10.51 -10.83
N ASN A 42 2.83 10.21 -12.13
CA ASN A 42 2.82 8.84 -12.64
C ASN A 42 4.23 8.37 -12.97
N ASP A 43 4.42 7.05 -13.00
CA ASP A 43 5.70 6.40 -13.34
C ASP A 43 6.85 6.82 -12.41
N LEU A 44 6.53 7.13 -11.15
CA LEU A 44 7.51 7.40 -10.11
C LEU A 44 7.61 6.20 -9.16
N TYR A 45 8.82 5.88 -8.74
CA TYR A 45 9.16 4.72 -7.93
C TYR A 45 9.59 5.13 -6.54
N VAL A 46 9.13 4.38 -5.53
CA VAL A 46 9.44 4.67 -4.13
C VAL A 46 10.88 4.30 -3.80
N TYR A 47 11.57 5.18 -3.07
CA TYR A 47 12.85 4.91 -2.44
C TYR A 47 12.97 5.56 -1.05
N GLY A 48 13.88 5.04 -0.23
CA GLY A 48 14.19 5.62 1.08
C GLY A 48 15.14 6.82 0.95
N TYR A 49 14.65 8.03 1.24
CA TYR A 49 15.50 9.21 1.38
C TYR A 49 15.94 9.39 2.84
N HIS A 50 17.24 9.27 3.09
CA HIS A 50 17.79 9.28 4.44
C HIS A 50 17.64 10.63 5.14
N THR A 51 16.89 10.63 6.25
CA THR A 51 16.65 11.80 7.09
C THR A 51 17.36 11.71 8.45
N GLY A 52 17.83 10.52 8.83
CA GLY A 52 18.59 10.31 10.06
C GLY A 52 18.76 8.83 10.40
N ALA A 53 19.42 8.57 11.54
CA ALA A 53 19.76 7.21 11.96
C ALA A 53 18.52 6.31 12.07
N GLY A 54 18.35 5.42 11.10
CA GLY A 54 17.24 4.48 11.03
C GLY A 54 15.93 5.06 10.48
N PHE A 55 15.96 6.29 9.94
CA PHE A 55 14.79 6.99 9.42
C PHE A 55 14.97 7.41 7.96
N ASN A 56 13.97 7.11 7.15
CA ASN A 56 13.86 7.65 5.80
C ASN A 56 12.43 8.10 5.51
N ASP A 57 12.30 9.17 4.74
CA ASP A 57 11.02 9.48 4.10
C ASP A 57 10.84 8.59 2.86
N ALA A 58 9.60 8.18 2.58
CA ALA A 58 9.27 7.52 1.31
C ALA A 58 9.17 8.59 0.21
N VAL A 59 10.25 8.77 -0.54
CA VAL A 59 10.35 9.72 -1.67
C VAL A 59 10.15 8.97 -2.97
N LEU A 60 9.75 9.67 -4.02
CA LEU A 60 9.55 9.11 -5.35
C LEU A 60 10.54 9.65 -6.38
N THR A 61 10.95 8.80 -7.30
CA THR A 61 11.90 9.11 -8.38
C THR A 61 11.46 8.48 -9.68
N SER A 62 11.73 9.11 -10.82
CA SER A 62 11.54 8.49 -12.14
C SER A 62 12.69 7.55 -12.53
N ASP A 63 13.81 7.59 -11.79
CA ASP A 63 14.95 6.70 -12.00
C ASP A 63 14.77 5.37 -11.28
N VAL A 64 14.49 4.32 -12.05
CA VAL A 64 14.36 2.94 -11.55
C VAL A 64 15.64 2.47 -10.85
N GLY A 65 16.83 2.95 -11.25
CA GLY A 65 18.09 2.59 -10.61
C GLY A 65 18.23 3.10 -9.17
N THR A 66 17.45 4.12 -8.80
CA THR A 66 17.38 4.68 -7.45
C THR A 66 16.24 4.05 -6.63
N ALA A 67 15.25 3.43 -7.28
CA ALA A 67 14.10 2.82 -6.62
C ALA A 67 14.51 1.73 -5.63
N SER A 68 13.94 1.75 -4.43
CA SER A 68 14.22 0.73 -3.43
C SER A 68 13.40 -0.54 -3.72
N PRO A 69 14.02 -1.71 -3.95
CA PRO A 69 13.28 -2.96 -4.11
C PRO A 69 12.55 -3.31 -2.82
N ALA A 70 11.29 -3.68 -2.94
CA ALA A 70 10.41 -4.07 -1.85
C ALA A 70 9.95 -5.53 -1.97
N PHE A 71 9.51 -6.09 -0.85
CA PHE A 71 8.92 -7.42 -0.76
C PHE A 71 7.87 -7.47 0.36
N LEU A 72 6.94 -8.43 0.27
CA LEU A 72 6.02 -8.72 1.37
C LEU A 72 6.62 -9.75 2.33
N ASN A 73 6.61 -9.42 3.62
CA ASN A 73 6.89 -10.34 4.72
C ASN A 73 5.64 -10.46 5.59
N GLY A 74 4.81 -11.47 5.33
CA GLY A 74 3.46 -11.53 5.88
C GLY A 74 2.63 -10.35 5.38
N THR A 75 2.15 -9.49 6.30
CA THR A 75 1.40 -8.27 5.96
C THR A 75 2.25 -7.01 6.02
N ASN A 76 3.57 -7.14 6.17
CA ASN A 76 4.50 -6.03 6.23
C ASN A 76 5.17 -5.85 4.86
N VAL A 77 5.28 -4.61 4.39
CA VAL A 77 6.10 -4.27 3.22
C VAL A 77 7.49 -3.90 3.73
N GLN A 78 8.52 -4.56 3.21
CA GLN A 78 9.91 -4.33 3.58
C GLN A 78 10.76 -4.03 2.36
N PHE A 79 11.87 -3.32 2.55
CA PHE A 79 12.80 -2.88 1.52
C PHE A 79 14.17 -3.54 1.65
N SER A 80 14.73 -3.95 0.53
CA SER A 80 16.08 -4.50 0.42
C SER A 80 17.10 -3.37 0.22
N LEU A 81 17.63 -2.84 1.32
CA LEU A 81 18.59 -1.72 1.31
C LEU A 81 20.05 -2.14 1.57
N ASP A 82 20.41 -3.41 1.37
CA ASP A 82 21.76 -3.95 1.59
C ASP A 82 22.36 -3.68 2.98
N THR A 83 21.53 -3.81 4.01
CA THR A 83 21.94 -3.68 5.42
C THR A 83 21.58 -4.93 6.24
N PRO A 84 22.20 -5.18 7.41
CA PRO A 84 21.90 -6.36 8.22
C PRO A 84 20.60 -6.26 9.04
N PHE A 85 19.88 -5.14 8.94
CA PHE A 85 18.62 -4.91 9.63
C PHE A 85 17.46 -4.73 8.64
N PRO A 86 16.23 -5.08 9.04
CA PRO A 86 15.05 -4.88 8.20
C PRO A 86 14.73 -3.39 8.06
N TRP A 87 14.16 -3.02 6.92
CA TRP A 87 13.60 -1.70 6.65
C TRP A 87 12.16 -1.86 6.21
N GLY A 88 11.22 -1.27 6.94
CA GLY A 88 9.80 -1.48 6.73
C GLY A 88 9.10 -0.19 6.30
N LEU A 89 8.06 -0.33 5.47
CA LEU A 89 7.14 0.75 5.17
C LEU A 89 6.35 1.10 6.43
N VAL A 90 6.40 2.35 6.86
CA VAL A 90 5.75 2.84 8.07
C VAL A 90 4.66 3.84 7.68
N MET A 91 3.43 3.51 8.06
CA MET A 91 2.30 4.45 8.00
C MET A 91 2.36 5.30 9.27
N ARG A 92 2.76 6.57 9.17
CA ARG A 92 2.83 7.42 10.38
C ARG A 92 1.47 7.49 11.06
N PRO A 93 1.41 7.35 12.40
CA PRO A 93 0.14 7.43 13.12
C PRO A 93 -0.58 8.74 12.84
N GLN A 94 -1.90 8.65 12.62
CA GLN A 94 -2.76 9.80 12.43
C GLN A 94 -2.73 10.71 13.67
N ASN A 95 -2.41 11.99 13.48
CA ASN A 95 -2.15 12.93 14.58
C ASN A 95 -3.39 13.69 15.11
N ASN A 96 -4.61 13.20 14.85
CA ASN A 96 -5.91 13.86 15.13
C ASN A 96 -6.15 15.21 14.42
N TYR A 97 -5.25 15.71 13.58
CA TYR A 97 -5.42 16.98 12.88
C TYR A 97 -5.25 16.87 11.36
N GLY A 98 -4.46 15.91 10.87
CA GLY A 98 -4.29 15.62 9.45
C GLY A 98 -5.38 14.72 8.86
N ALA A 99 -5.83 15.02 7.65
CA ALA A 99 -6.63 14.11 6.81
C ALA A 99 -5.74 13.20 5.94
N TRP A 100 -4.43 13.38 6.02
CA TRP A 100 -3.41 12.58 5.38
C TRP A 100 -2.13 12.66 6.21
N GLU A 101 -1.29 11.63 6.11
CA GLU A 101 -0.05 11.53 6.87
C GLU A 101 1.07 10.97 5.99
N PRO A 102 2.33 11.33 6.27
CA PRO A 102 3.49 10.83 5.54
C PRO A 102 3.69 9.33 5.71
N VAL A 103 4.28 8.75 4.68
CA VAL A 103 4.78 7.37 4.66
C VAL A 103 6.30 7.42 4.77
N GLU A 104 6.85 6.53 5.58
CA GLU A 104 8.28 6.45 5.87
C GLU A 104 8.83 5.06 5.54
N ILE A 105 10.15 4.95 5.43
CA ILE A 105 10.88 3.68 5.30
C ILE A 105 11.91 3.65 6.41
N ASN A 106 11.59 3.00 7.53
CA ASN A 106 12.42 3.07 8.73
C ASN A 106 12.96 1.69 9.10
N THR A 107 14.03 1.68 9.90
CA THR A 107 14.56 0.43 10.45
C THR A 107 13.50 -0.29 11.29
N GLY A 108 13.33 -1.58 11.05
CA GLY A 108 12.29 -2.43 11.66
C GLY A 108 11.40 -3.12 10.63
N TYR A 109 10.39 -3.84 11.10
CA TYR A 109 9.45 -4.57 10.23
C TYR A 109 8.39 -3.66 9.58
N GLY A 110 8.27 -2.40 10.01
CA GLY A 110 7.28 -1.47 9.50
C GLY A 110 5.86 -1.74 10.00
N SER A 111 4.89 -1.07 9.40
CA SER A 111 3.47 -1.28 9.64
C SER A 111 3.01 -2.61 9.03
N GLY A 112 2.07 -3.28 9.69
CA GLY A 112 1.37 -4.45 9.13
C GLY A 112 0.07 -4.07 8.43
N SER A 113 -0.70 -5.08 8.03
CA SER A 113 -2.00 -4.94 7.34
C SER A 113 -1.93 -4.43 5.90
N PHE A 114 -0.82 -4.68 5.20
CA PHE A 114 -0.74 -4.50 3.76
C PHE A 114 -1.22 -5.75 3.01
N SER A 115 -1.80 -5.51 1.83
CA SER A 115 -2.18 -6.54 0.86
C SER A 115 -1.92 -6.04 -0.55
N ILE A 116 -1.76 -6.96 -1.50
CA ILE A 116 -1.70 -6.63 -2.93
C ILE A 116 -3.00 -7.09 -3.57
N ASN A 117 -3.75 -6.14 -4.13
CA ASN A 117 -5.01 -6.36 -4.83
C ASN A 117 -4.87 -5.84 -6.26
N ASP A 118 -5.10 -6.71 -7.24
CA ASP A 118 -4.94 -6.37 -8.67
C ASP A 118 -3.65 -5.62 -9.01
N ASP A 119 -2.53 -6.16 -8.53
CA ASP A 119 -1.18 -5.62 -8.73
C ASP A 119 -0.97 -4.22 -8.12
N SER A 120 -1.86 -3.76 -7.23
CA SER A 120 -1.71 -2.54 -6.44
C SER A 120 -1.52 -2.88 -4.97
N LEU A 121 -0.55 -2.23 -4.33
CA LEU A 121 -0.37 -2.29 -2.89
C LEU A 121 -1.46 -1.45 -2.21
N GLU A 122 -2.10 -2.03 -1.18
CA GLU A 122 -3.11 -1.37 -0.37
C GLU A 122 -2.80 -1.58 1.12
N TRP A 123 -3.21 -0.61 1.94
CA TRP A 123 -3.24 -0.77 3.39
C TRP A 123 -4.68 -1.00 3.85
N SER A 124 -4.87 -1.68 4.98
CA SER A 124 -6.21 -2.02 5.46
C SER A 124 -7.06 -0.78 5.75
N GLU A 125 -8.24 -0.74 5.15
CA GLU A 125 -9.27 0.24 5.47
C GLU A 125 -9.70 0.20 6.96
N GLN A 126 -9.54 -0.94 7.64
CA GLN A 126 -9.82 -1.04 9.07
C GLN A 126 -8.80 -0.24 9.90
N GLN A 127 -7.59 -0.05 9.36
CA GLN A 127 -6.55 0.82 9.93
C GLN A 127 -6.74 2.30 9.53
N GLY A 128 -7.79 2.61 8.76
CA GLY A 128 -8.11 3.98 8.35
C GLY A 128 -7.54 4.39 6.99
N PHE A 129 -7.02 3.45 6.19
CA PHE A 129 -6.57 3.75 4.84
C PHE A 129 -7.72 4.27 3.96
N GLY A 130 -7.50 5.41 3.30
CA GLY A 130 -8.42 6.04 2.36
C GLY A 130 -7.82 6.26 0.96
N GLY A 131 -6.66 5.65 0.68
CA GLY A 131 -5.94 5.75 -0.58
C GLY A 131 -4.55 6.40 -0.46
N TRP A 132 -3.77 6.30 -1.52
CA TRP A 132 -2.44 6.89 -1.62
C TRP A 132 -2.51 8.32 -2.14
N LEU A 133 -1.53 9.12 -1.74
CA LEU A 133 -1.37 10.51 -2.12
C LEU A 133 0.12 10.78 -2.39
N VAL A 134 0.42 11.44 -3.50
CA VAL A 134 1.74 11.97 -3.81
C VAL A 134 1.68 13.48 -3.71
N CYS A 135 2.69 14.11 -3.12
CA CYS A 135 2.81 15.57 -3.05
C CYS A 135 4.23 16.03 -3.33
N ASP A 136 4.40 17.11 -4.11
CA ASP A 136 5.68 17.83 -4.13
C ASP A 136 5.93 18.46 -2.75
N TRP A 137 7.01 18.05 -2.07
CA TRP A 137 7.23 18.36 -0.65
C TRP A 137 8.69 18.75 -0.30
N TYR A 138 9.06 18.61 0.97
CA TYR A 138 10.21 19.22 1.64
C TYR A 138 11.58 18.90 1.01
N HIS A 139 11.73 17.78 0.30
CA HIS A 139 13.00 17.37 -0.33
C HIS A 139 13.17 17.86 -1.77
N ASN A 140 12.32 18.78 -2.25
CA ASN A 140 12.24 19.16 -3.69
C ASN A 140 11.98 17.94 -4.60
N ALA A 141 11.32 16.92 -4.06
CA ALA A 141 10.95 15.70 -4.74
C ALA A 141 9.54 15.29 -4.29
N PRO A 142 8.78 14.58 -5.13
CA PRO A 142 7.49 14.04 -4.74
C PRO A 142 7.66 13.05 -3.58
N GLN A 143 6.78 13.12 -2.59
CA GLN A 143 6.77 12.27 -1.40
C GLN A 143 5.47 11.48 -1.30
N LEU A 144 5.54 10.28 -0.71
CA LEU A 144 4.39 9.40 -0.54
C LEU A 144 3.69 9.68 0.80
N PHE A 145 2.38 9.81 0.72
CA PHE A 145 1.45 10.01 1.82
C PHE A 145 0.29 9.03 1.69
N TYR A 146 -0.50 8.89 2.75
CA TYR A 146 -1.77 8.20 2.70
C TYR A 146 -2.90 9.10 3.18
N LEU A 147 -4.08 8.94 2.60
CA LEU A 147 -5.31 9.59 3.05
C LEU A 147 -5.90 8.82 4.22
N TYR A 148 -6.37 9.52 5.24
CA TYR A 148 -7.10 8.94 6.36
C TYR A 148 -8.60 8.98 6.10
N LYS A 149 -9.23 7.81 5.94
CA LYS A 149 -10.60 7.69 5.41
C LYS A 149 -11.70 8.34 6.25
N TYR A 150 -11.43 8.59 7.53
CA TYR A 150 -12.42 9.15 8.46
C TYR A 150 -12.40 10.69 8.50
N ARG A 151 -11.67 11.34 7.59
CA ARG A 151 -11.61 12.80 7.46
C ARG A 151 -11.64 13.21 6.00
N GLU A 152 -12.41 14.25 5.71
CA GLU A 152 -12.40 14.89 4.39
C GLU A 152 -11.10 15.67 4.18
N PRO A 153 -10.27 15.33 3.18
CA PRO A 153 -9.00 16.00 2.96
C PRO A 153 -9.15 17.27 2.12
N THR A 154 -8.57 18.37 2.61
CA THR A 154 -8.14 19.45 1.71
C THR A 154 -6.81 19.03 1.09
N ILE A 155 -6.85 18.63 -0.19
CA ILE A 155 -5.68 18.18 -0.92
C ILE A 155 -4.96 19.41 -1.50
N PRO A 156 -3.68 19.65 -1.16
CA PRO A 156 -2.90 20.72 -1.78
C PRO A 156 -2.81 20.56 -3.29
N SER A 157 -2.70 21.68 -4.02
CA SER A 157 -2.64 21.66 -5.49
C SER A 157 -1.42 20.94 -6.06
N SER A 158 -0.35 20.81 -5.27
CA SER A 158 0.85 20.04 -5.62
C SER A 158 0.70 18.54 -5.36
N CYS A 159 -0.49 18.06 -4.98
CA CYS A 159 -0.71 16.67 -4.66
C CYS A 159 -1.63 15.98 -5.67
N SER A 160 -1.51 14.66 -5.78
CA SER A 160 -2.41 13.81 -6.58
C SER A 160 -2.69 12.50 -5.90
N LYS A 161 -3.96 12.06 -5.95
CA LYS A 161 -4.31 10.69 -5.60
C LYS A 161 -3.68 9.76 -6.63
N VAL A 162 -3.15 8.63 -6.17
CA VAL A 162 -2.49 7.62 -7.02
C VAL A 162 -2.92 6.22 -6.62
N GLN A 163 -2.68 5.25 -7.49
CA GLN A 163 -2.49 3.85 -7.11
C GLN A 163 -1.00 3.57 -6.97
N LEU A 164 -0.65 2.55 -6.18
CA LEU A 164 0.72 2.14 -5.97
C LEU A 164 0.92 0.74 -6.52
N ALA A 165 1.23 0.67 -7.81
CA ALA A 165 1.42 -0.56 -8.55
C ALA A 165 2.68 -1.31 -8.06
N VAL A 166 2.58 -2.63 -8.05
CA VAL A 166 3.63 -3.59 -7.75
C VAL A 166 4.25 -4.01 -9.07
N GLU A 167 5.39 -3.41 -9.41
CA GLU A 167 6.11 -3.72 -10.64
C GLU A 167 7.23 -4.73 -10.33
N PRO A 168 7.21 -5.96 -10.88
CA PRO A 168 8.25 -6.95 -10.61
C PRO A 168 9.65 -6.46 -10.97
N VAL A 169 10.64 -6.72 -10.11
CA VAL A 169 12.06 -6.48 -10.47
C VAL A 169 12.51 -7.59 -11.43
N SER A 170 12.96 -7.21 -12.62
CA SER A 170 13.46 -8.10 -13.68
C SER A 170 14.94 -8.43 -13.54
#